data_AF-M1BM30-F1
#
_entry.id   AF-M1BM30-F1
#
_cell.length_a   1.000
_cell.length_b   1.000
_cell.length_c   1.000
_cell.angle_alpha   90.00
_cell.angle_beta   90.00
_cell.angle_gamma   90.00
#
_symmetry.space_group_name_H-M   'P 1'
#
loop_
_entity.id
_entity.type
_entity.pdbx_description
1 polymer ?
#
loop_
_entity_poly.entity_id
_entity_poly.type
_entity_poly.pdbx_seq_one_letter_code
_entity_poly.pdbx_strand_id
1 'polypeptide(L)'
;MEDEDEVMPWRSCVRLKSSIEEEEKNEGNQVDNSLALVPMENPKTKQNIDPIVLDATVREVLDALRHAREKLQTQMERRQMIKAS
;
A
#
# COMPACT_ATOMS: atom_id res chain seq x y z
N MET A 1 -0.55 38.52 -0.61
CA MET A 1 -0.57 37.46 -1.63
C MET A 1 -0.04 36.26 -0.88
N GLU A 2 -0.96 35.65 -0.17
CA GLU A 2 -0.68 34.66 0.87
C GLU A 2 -0.81 33.26 0.29
N ASP A 3 -0.07 32.36 0.93
CA ASP A 3 -0.22 30.91 1.01
C ASP A 3 0.52 30.05 -0.02
N GLU A 4 1.63 29.51 0.50
CA GLU A 4 2.50 28.50 -0.06
C GLU A 4 1.92 27.09 0.10
N ASP A 5 2.46 26.18 -0.74
CA ASP A 5 2.67 24.74 -0.51
C ASP A 5 1.49 23.80 -0.22
N GLU A 6 1.13 22.99 -1.21
CA GLU A 6 0.58 21.65 -0.95
C GLU A 6 1.45 20.56 -1.60
N VAL A 7 2.54 20.24 -0.90
CA VAL A 7 3.28 18.97 -1.03
C VAL A 7 2.30 17.84 -0.77
N MET A 8 1.92 17.14 -1.85
CA MET A 8 0.96 16.05 -1.87
C MET A 8 1.32 14.96 -0.85
N PRO A 9 0.59 14.85 0.27
CA PRO A 9 0.81 13.81 1.24
C PRO A 9 0.17 12.54 0.69
N TRP A 10 0.71 11.38 1.03
CA TRP A 10 0.25 10.06 0.58
C TRP A 10 -1.11 9.67 1.20
N ARG A 11 -2.08 10.58 1.18
CA ARG A 11 -3.40 10.49 1.78
C ARG A 11 -4.42 10.37 0.66
N SER A 12 -4.87 9.16 0.42
CA SER A 12 -6.32 8.97 0.35
C SER A 12 -6.65 7.55 0.76
N CYS A 13 -6.58 7.32 2.08
CA CYS A 13 -7.32 6.24 2.69
C CYS A 13 -8.80 6.60 2.53
N VAL A 14 -9.46 5.92 1.59
CA VAL A 14 -10.89 6.08 1.26
C VAL A 14 -11.75 6.05 2.52
N ARG A 15 -12.15 7.23 2.99
CA ARG A 15 -13.22 7.39 3.97
C ARG A 15 -14.47 7.80 3.21
N LEU A 16 -15.15 6.81 2.64
CA LEU A 16 -16.51 7.00 2.16
C LEU A 16 -17.43 7.06 3.38
N LYS A 17 -17.80 8.28 3.78
CA LYS A 17 -19.05 8.54 4.49
C LYS A 17 -19.98 9.17 3.45
N SER A 18 -20.89 8.38 2.90
CA SER A 18 -22.02 8.92 2.15
C SER A 18 -23.24 8.77 3.05
N SER A 19 -23.83 9.89 3.44
CA SER A 19 -25.15 9.95 4.07
C SER A 19 -26.17 9.31 3.14
N ILE A 20 -27.06 8.50 3.71
CA ILE A 20 -28.22 7.98 3.01
C ILE A 20 -29.33 9.03 3.10
N GLU A 21 -29.65 9.65 1.97
CA GLU A 21 -30.92 10.36 1.78
C GLU A 21 -31.91 9.32 1.26
N GLU A 22 -33.00 9.12 2.00
CA GLU A 22 -34.10 8.26 1.60
C GLU A 22 -34.92 8.95 0.50
N GLU A 23 -34.78 8.53 -0.75
CA GLU A 23 -35.83 8.78 -1.76
C GLU A 23 -36.06 7.56 -2.66
N GLU A 24 -37.31 7.07 -2.56
CA GLU A 24 -38.15 6.33 -3.50
C GLU A 24 -37.53 5.37 -4.55
N LYS A 25 -37.59 4.09 -4.19
CA LYS A 25 -38.37 3.05 -4.90
C LYS A 25 -38.34 3.08 -6.44
N ASN A 26 -37.23 2.62 -7.02
CA ASN A 26 -37.24 2.02 -8.35
C ASN A 26 -37.01 0.51 -8.23
N GLU A 27 -38.09 -0.27 -8.38
CA GLU A 27 -38.14 -1.74 -8.32
C GLU A 27 -37.52 -2.38 -9.58
N GLY A 28 -36.29 -2.00 -9.92
CA GLY A 28 -35.51 -2.64 -10.97
C GLY A 28 -34.45 -3.53 -10.32
N ASN A 29 -34.80 -4.78 -10.03
CA ASN A 29 -33.96 -5.89 -9.55
C ASN A 29 -32.44 -5.65 -9.71
N GLN A 30 -31.87 -4.84 -8.81
CA GLN A 30 -30.46 -4.50 -8.83
C GLN A 30 -29.75 -5.70 -8.17
N VAL A 31 -29.38 -6.67 -9.00
CA VAL A 31 -28.64 -7.84 -8.54
C VAL A 31 -27.26 -7.33 -8.14
N ASP A 32 -27.02 -7.25 -6.83
CA ASP A 32 -25.73 -6.88 -6.27
C ASP A 32 -24.72 -8.00 -6.55
N ASN A 33 -23.88 -7.80 -7.57
CA ASN A 33 -22.83 -8.74 -7.94
C ASN A 33 -21.56 -8.58 -7.08
N SER A 34 -21.59 -7.76 -6.02
CA SER A 34 -20.45 -7.59 -5.10
C SER A 34 -20.06 -8.90 -4.38
N LEU A 35 -20.97 -9.88 -4.31
CA LEU A 35 -20.74 -11.19 -3.69
C LEU A 35 -20.45 -12.32 -4.70
N ALA A 36 -20.28 -12.00 -5.99
CA ALA A 36 -19.93 -13.02 -6.97
C ALA A 36 -18.54 -13.60 -6.66
N LEU A 37 -18.45 -14.92 -6.50
CA LEU A 37 -17.18 -15.62 -6.28
C LEU A 37 -16.34 -15.53 -7.57
N VAL A 38 -15.33 -14.67 -7.56
CA VAL A 38 -14.31 -14.61 -8.61
C VAL A 38 -13.21 -15.61 -8.27
N PRO A 39 -12.90 -16.58 -9.14
CA PRO A 39 -11.71 -17.41 -8.97
C PRO A 39 -10.49 -16.50 -8.84
N MET A 40 -9.90 -16.47 -7.65
CA MET A 40 -8.65 -15.75 -7.42
C MET A 40 -7.52 -16.73 -7.69
N GLU A 41 -6.70 -16.46 -8.70
CA GLU A 41 -5.46 -17.19 -8.87
C GLU A 41 -4.57 -16.90 -7.66
N ASN A 42 -4.41 -17.90 -6.78
CA ASN A 42 -3.40 -17.82 -5.75
C ASN A 42 -2.05 -17.62 -6.47
N PRO A 43 -1.26 -16.58 -6.14
CA PRO A 43 0.06 -16.44 -6.71
C PRO A 43 0.80 -17.73 -6.44
N LYS A 44 1.25 -18.40 -7.51
CA LYS A 44 1.96 -19.68 -7.46
C LYS A 44 2.94 -19.62 -6.30
N THR A 45 2.83 -20.58 -5.39
CA THR A 45 3.68 -20.69 -4.20
C THR A 45 5.11 -20.41 -4.63
N LYS A 46 5.70 -19.36 -4.06
CA LYS A 46 7.06 -18.90 -4.36
C LYS A 46 7.94 -20.14 -4.38
N GLN A 47 8.52 -20.47 -5.54
CA GLN A 47 9.52 -21.52 -5.60
C GLN A 47 10.55 -21.20 -4.53
N ASN A 48 10.75 -22.13 -3.60
CA ASN A 48 11.73 -21.97 -2.55
C ASN A 48 13.09 -22.12 -3.24
N ILE A 49 13.58 -21.01 -3.79
CA ILE A 49 14.93 -20.94 -4.32
C ILE A 49 15.83 -21.07 -3.10
N ASP A 50 16.50 -22.21 -3.01
CA ASP A 50 17.40 -22.50 -1.91
C ASP A 50 18.50 -21.42 -1.90
N PRO A 51 18.62 -20.59 -0.86
CA PRO A 51 19.54 -19.46 -0.85
C PRO A 51 21.01 -19.89 -0.92
N ILE A 52 21.29 -21.19 -0.76
CA ILE A 52 22.61 -21.80 -0.90
C ILE A 52 23.11 -21.73 -2.36
N VAL A 53 22.21 -21.64 -3.34
CA VAL A 53 22.55 -21.56 -4.77
C VAL A 53 22.74 -20.10 -5.25
N LEU A 54 22.48 -19.12 -4.39
CA LEU A 54 22.69 -17.72 -4.75
C LEU A 54 24.19 -17.41 -4.77
N ASP A 55 24.68 -16.94 -5.92
CA ASP A 55 26.05 -16.47 -6.08
C ASP A 55 26.40 -15.42 -5.01
N ALA A 56 27.66 -15.41 -4.55
CA ALA A 56 28.12 -14.55 -3.46
C ALA A 56 27.82 -13.06 -3.75
N THR A 57 27.92 -12.67 -5.02
CA THR A 57 27.61 -11.33 -5.51
C THR A 57 26.14 -10.94 -5.29
N VAL A 58 25.21 -11.88 -5.50
CA VAL A 58 23.77 -11.62 -5.32
C VAL A 58 23.46 -11.42 -3.84
N ARG A 59 24.09 -12.21 -2.96
CA ARG A 59 23.96 -12.03 -1.51
C ARG A 59 24.44 -10.65 -1.07
N GLU A 60 25.60 -10.21 -1.55
CA GLU A 60 26.14 -8.88 -1.24
C GLU A 60 25.21 -7.76 -1.72
N VAL A 61 24.67 -7.88 -2.94
CA VAL A 61 23.70 -6.91 -3.47
C VAL A 61 22.44 -6.86 -2.62
N LEU A 62 21.88 -8.01 -2.24
CA LEU A 62 20.70 -8.07 -1.38
C LEU A 62 20.95 -7.48 0.01
N ASP A 63 22.13 -7.75 0.58
CA ASP A 63 22.55 -7.18 1.86
C ASP A 63 22.71 -5.66 1.76
N ALA A 64 23.33 -5.15 0.69
CA ALA A 64 23.45 -3.72 0.42
C ALA A 64 22.09 -3.03 0.27
N LEU A 65 21.15 -3.63 -0.46
CA LEU A 65 19.80 -3.12 -0.61
C LEU A 65 19.04 -3.09 0.72
N ARG A 66 19.16 -4.13 1.54
CA ARG A 66 18.59 -4.16 2.89
C ARG A 66 19.12 -3.01 3.74
N HIS A 67 20.43 -2.80 3.76
CA HIS A 67 21.04 -1.71 4.52
C HIS A 67 20.62 -0.32 4.02
N ALA A 68 20.50 -0.14 2.71
CA ALA A 68 20.01 1.11 2.13
C ALA A 68 18.57 1.42 2.60
N ARG A 69 17.70 0.40 2.61
CA ARG A 69 16.32 0.53 3.10
C ARG A 69 16.26 0.89 4.58
N GLU A 70 17.00 0.19 5.42
CA GLU A 70 17.05 0.45 6.87
C GLU A 70 17.52 1.86 7.18
N LYS A 71 18.57 2.32 6.49
CA LYS A 71 19.09 3.68 6.63
C LYS A 71 18.04 4.72 6.23
N LEU A 72 17.36 4.53 5.11
CA LEU A 72 16.30 5.42 4.66
C LEU A 72 15.15 5.47 5.66
N GLN A 73 14.69 4.31 6.13
CA GLN A 73 13.59 4.21 7.10
C GLN A 73 13.95 4.95 8.40
N THR A 74 15.15 4.71 8.94
CA THR A 74 15.60 5.38 10.17
C THR A 74 15.68 6.90 9.99
N GLN A 75 16.12 7.37 8.81
CA GLN A 75 16.16 8.80 8.50
C GLN A 75 14.76 9.39 8.40
N MET A 76 13.80 8.67 7.81
CA MET A 76 12.40 9.10 7.75
C MET A 76 11.78 9.18 9.15
N GLU A 77 11.98 8.16 9.98
CA GLU A 77 11.47 8.12 11.37
C GLU A 77 12.03 9.29 12.19
N ARG A 78 13.33 9.57 12.09
CA ARG A 78 13.94 10.74 12.75
C ARG A 78 13.32 12.06 12.32
N ARG A 79 13.09 12.24 11.02
CA ARG A 79 12.47 13.46 10.49
C ARG A 79 11.02 13.61 10.94
N GLN A 80 10.28 12.50 11.07
CA GLN A 80 8.91 12.50 11.54
C GLN A 80 8.82 12.88 13.03
N MET A 81 9.73 12.39 13.87
CA MET A 81 9.75 12.74 15.30
C MET A 81 10.01 14.23 15.55
N ILE A 82 10.86 14.86 14.74
CA ILE A 82 11.17 16.30 14.89
C ILE A 82 9.96 17.18 14.49
N LYS A 83 9.13 16.71 13.56
CA LYS A 83 7.96 17.47 13.07
C LYS A 83 6.71 17.30 13.96
N ALA A 84 6.74 16.35 14.91
CA ALA A 84 5.63 16.06 15.82
C ALA A 84 5.81 16.67 17.22
N SER A 85 6.86 17.48 17.44
CA SER A 85 7.17 18.11 18.72
C SER A 85 7.06 19.62 18.67
#